data_AF-A0A1B8P092-F1
#
_entry.id   AF-A0A1B8P092-F1
#
_cell.length_a   1.000
_cell.length_b   1.000
_cell.length_c   1.000
_cell.angle_alpha   90.00
_cell.angle_beta   90.00
_cell.angle_gamma   90.00
#
_symmetry.space_group_name_H-M   'P 1'
#
loop_
_entity.id
_entity.type
_entity.pdbx_description
1 polymer ?
#
loop_
_entity_poly.entity_id
_entity_poly.type
_entity_poly.pdbx_seq_one_letter_code
_entity_poly.pdbx_strand_id
1 'polypeptide(L)'
;MLAIGNRLELREIADWLEPFDAAAVDIYQARTGIAKDTIVAQLDAETWIGGRQAVDAGWADTFLDADEVEEGGAQAAHRTAAKELDLAMAKAGASAQPPPRADARVQVRHAQRCRRWYAERCRDRHAQRCRPRDRRRPRAAYH
;
A
#
# COMPACT_ATOMS: atom_id res chain seq x y z
N MET A 1 11.20 -18.09 10.65
CA MET A 1 12.67 -18.15 10.46
C MET A 1 13.23 -19.16 11.43
N LEU A 2 14.31 -19.85 11.10
CA LEU A 2 14.99 -20.77 12.03
C LEU A 2 16.27 -20.09 12.53
N ALA A 3 16.36 -19.86 13.84
CA ALA A 3 17.58 -19.39 14.51
C ALA A 3 18.19 -20.56 15.30
N ILE A 4 19.50 -20.72 15.23
CA ILE A 4 20.25 -21.80 15.90
C ILE A 4 21.45 -21.14 16.59
N GLY A 5 21.62 -21.40 17.88
CA GLY A 5 22.69 -20.81 18.67
C GLY A 5 22.54 -21.10 20.16
N ASN A 6 23.43 -20.55 20.95
CA ASN A 6 23.34 -20.61 22.41
C ASN A 6 22.32 -19.60 22.97
N ARG A 7 22.02 -19.70 24.27
CA ARG A 7 20.99 -18.86 24.91
C ARG A 7 21.21 -17.34 24.80
N LEU A 8 22.44 -16.87 24.63
CA LEU A 8 22.75 -15.45 24.49
C LEU A 8 22.50 -15.00 23.05
N GLU A 9 22.95 -15.79 22.07
CA GLU A 9 22.72 -15.52 20.65
C GLU A 9 21.24 -15.50 20.31
N LEU A 10 20.44 -16.43 20.88
CA LEU A 10 18.99 -16.45 20.64
C LEU A 10 18.27 -15.22 21.22
N ARG A 11 18.79 -14.62 22.29
CA ARG A 11 18.23 -13.37 22.85
C ARG A 11 18.61 -12.16 22.03
N GLU A 12 19.86 -12.08 21.60
CA GLU A 12 20.31 -11.01 20.71
C GLU A 12 19.51 -11.01 19.40
N ILE A 13 19.22 -12.19 18.86
CA ILE A 13 18.35 -12.32 17.67
C ILE A 13 16.92 -11.86 17.98
N ALA A 14 16.37 -12.17 19.15
CA ALA A 14 15.04 -11.70 19.54
C ALA A 14 14.99 -10.17 19.64
N ASP A 15 15.97 -9.55 20.30
CA ASP A 15 16.08 -8.10 20.42
C ASP A 15 16.24 -7.43 19.04
N TRP A 16 16.95 -8.07 18.12
CA TRP A 16 17.10 -7.60 16.75
C TRP A 16 15.81 -7.70 15.92
N LEU A 17 14.92 -8.64 16.24
CA LEU A 17 13.64 -8.85 15.56
C LEU A 17 12.54 -7.91 16.07
N GLU A 18 12.61 -7.46 17.32
CA GLU A 18 11.63 -6.58 17.96
C GLU A 18 11.20 -5.34 17.13
N PRO A 19 12.09 -4.60 16.42
CA PRO A 19 11.65 -3.50 15.55
C PRO A 19 10.80 -3.93 14.35
N PHE A 20 10.94 -5.17 13.86
CA PHE A 20 10.08 -5.70 12.79
C PHE A 20 8.68 -5.99 13.33
N ASP A 21 8.58 -6.53 14.53
CA ASP A 21 7.30 -6.78 15.19
C ASP A 21 6.57 -5.46 15.47
N ALA A 22 7.29 -4.44 15.97
CA ALA A 22 6.74 -3.11 16.16
C ALA A 22 6.19 -2.50 14.84
N ALA A 23 6.93 -2.66 13.74
CA ALA A 23 6.47 -2.18 12.44
C ALA A 23 5.22 -2.93 11.94
N ALA A 24 5.13 -4.24 12.18
CA ALA A 24 3.95 -5.04 11.83
C ALA A 24 2.72 -4.62 12.64
N VAL A 25 2.89 -4.41 13.95
CA VAL A 25 1.82 -3.95 14.86
C VAL A 25 1.27 -2.60 14.40
N ASP A 26 2.13 -1.66 14.00
CA ASP A 26 1.71 -0.35 13.51
C ASP A 26 0.84 -0.45 12.26
N ILE A 27 1.23 -1.29 11.30
CA ILE A 27 0.48 -1.52 10.06
C ILE A 27 -0.86 -2.16 10.37
N TYR A 28 -0.89 -3.19 11.22
CA TYR A 28 -2.12 -3.87 11.59
C TYR A 28 -3.07 -2.95 12.36
N GLN A 29 -2.55 -2.16 13.31
CA GLN A 29 -3.34 -1.16 14.02
C GLN A 29 -3.97 -0.16 13.05
N ALA A 30 -3.20 0.35 12.09
CA ALA A 30 -3.68 1.30 11.11
C ALA A 30 -4.78 0.72 10.20
N ARG A 31 -4.73 -0.58 9.92
CA ARG A 31 -5.74 -1.26 9.09
C ARG A 31 -7.00 -1.64 9.87
N THR A 32 -6.84 -2.27 11.04
CA THR A 32 -7.95 -2.89 11.78
C THR A 32 -8.56 -1.97 12.83
N GLY A 33 -7.82 -0.96 13.30
CA GLY A 33 -8.21 -0.09 14.41
C GLY A 33 -8.11 -0.76 15.80
N ILE A 34 -7.66 -2.01 15.88
CA ILE A 34 -7.46 -2.73 17.15
C ILE A 34 -6.31 -2.09 17.93
N ALA A 35 -6.38 -2.08 19.26
CA ALA A 35 -5.31 -1.57 20.11
C ALA A 35 -3.99 -2.33 19.90
N LYS A 36 -2.85 -1.62 19.86
CA LYS A 36 -1.52 -2.22 19.63
C LYS A 36 -1.22 -3.36 20.60
N ASP A 37 -1.47 -3.17 21.89
CA ASP A 37 -1.20 -4.17 22.93
C ASP A 37 -1.98 -5.47 22.68
N THR A 38 -3.22 -5.36 22.18
CA THR A 38 -4.03 -6.52 21.80
C THR A 38 -3.50 -7.23 20.56
N ILE A 39 -2.91 -6.50 19.62
CA ILE A 39 -2.27 -7.08 18.43
C ILE A 39 -0.97 -7.77 18.82
N VAL A 40 -0.13 -7.15 19.66
CA VAL A 40 1.09 -7.74 20.22
C VAL A 40 0.76 -9.07 20.90
N ALA A 41 -0.21 -9.07 21.82
CA ALA A 41 -0.62 -10.30 22.52
C ALA A 41 -1.11 -11.40 21.55
N GLN A 42 -1.78 -11.04 20.46
CA GLN A 42 -2.19 -12.00 19.44
C GLN A 42 -1.01 -12.57 18.65
N LEU A 43 -0.02 -11.73 18.32
CA LEU A 43 1.20 -12.15 17.62
C LEU A 43 2.07 -13.07 18.49
N ASP A 44 2.29 -12.70 19.76
CA ASP A 44 3.07 -13.48 20.72
C ASP A 44 2.45 -14.86 20.99
N ALA A 45 1.11 -14.92 21.02
CA ALA A 45 0.37 -16.17 21.22
C ALA A 45 0.18 -16.98 19.92
N GLU A 46 0.71 -16.51 18.78
CA GLU A 46 0.49 -17.11 17.45
C GLU A 46 -1.00 -17.38 17.19
N THR A 47 -1.84 -16.36 17.38
CA THR A 47 -3.30 -16.50 17.32
C THR A 47 -3.79 -16.75 15.89
N TRP A 48 -4.54 -17.84 15.71
CA TRP A 48 -5.22 -18.17 14.45
C TRP A 48 -6.68 -17.72 14.49
N ILE A 49 -7.08 -16.86 13.56
CA ILE A 49 -8.41 -16.24 13.52
C ILE A 49 -9.24 -16.88 12.40
N GLY A 50 -10.43 -17.39 12.73
CA GLY A 50 -11.34 -18.00 11.76
C GLY A 50 -12.01 -16.97 10.85
N GLY A 51 -12.43 -17.37 9.65
CA GLY A 51 -12.88 -16.44 8.60
C GLY A 51 -13.99 -15.46 9.00
N ARG A 52 -15.07 -15.92 9.64
CA ARG A 52 -16.15 -15.02 10.12
C ARG A 52 -15.66 -14.06 11.20
N GLN A 53 -14.91 -14.58 12.18
CA GLN A 53 -14.33 -13.78 13.25
C GLN A 53 -13.32 -12.74 12.72
N ALA A 54 -12.61 -13.07 11.63
CA ALA A 54 -11.69 -12.16 10.97
C ALA A 54 -12.43 -10.96 10.38
N VAL A 55 -13.63 -11.15 9.82
CA VAL A 55 -14.46 -10.04 9.33
C VAL A 55 -14.99 -9.21 10.49
N ASP A 56 -15.55 -9.85 11.51
CA ASP A 56 -16.13 -9.16 12.67
C ASP A 56 -15.11 -8.31 13.42
N ALA A 57 -13.87 -8.79 13.54
CA ALA A 57 -12.77 -8.08 14.19
C ALA A 57 -12.01 -7.13 13.25
N GLY A 58 -12.42 -6.97 11.99
CA GLY A 58 -11.82 -6.02 11.05
C GLY A 58 -10.46 -6.47 10.47
N TRP A 59 -10.11 -7.75 10.58
CA TRP A 59 -8.96 -8.35 9.90
C TRP A 59 -9.20 -8.58 8.40
N ALA A 60 -10.47 -8.74 8.00
CA ALA A 60 -10.91 -8.93 6.61
C ALA A 60 -12.15 -8.07 6.31
N ASP A 61 -12.34 -7.70 5.04
CA ASP A 61 -13.48 -6.87 4.62
C ASP A 61 -14.78 -7.69 4.43
N THR A 62 -14.65 -8.88 3.85
CA THR A 62 -15.79 -9.76 3.54
C THR A 62 -15.39 -11.23 3.68
N PHE A 63 -16.39 -12.08 3.95
CA PHE A 63 -16.23 -13.52 3.96
C PHE A 63 -16.77 -14.06 2.64
N LEU A 64 -15.96 -14.86 1.94
CA LEU A 64 -16.37 -15.49 0.69
C LEU A 64 -17.19 -16.74 1.01
N ASP A 65 -18.45 -16.77 0.56
CA ASP A 65 -19.29 -17.96 0.74
C ASP A 65 -18.86 -19.08 -0.21
N ALA A 66 -19.09 -20.33 0.17
CA ALA A 66 -18.62 -21.49 -0.58
C ALA A 66 -19.24 -21.53 -2.00
N ASP A 67 -20.45 -20.99 -2.14
CA ASP A 67 -21.21 -20.96 -3.39
C ASP A 67 -20.77 -19.82 -4.34
N GLU A 68 -19.93 -18.88 -3.88
CA GLU A 68 -19.46 -17.74 -4.69
C GLU A 68 -18.13 -18.01 -5.41
N VAL A 69 -17.53 -19.19 -5.21
CA VAL A 69 -16.27 -19.58 -5.84
C VAL A 69 -16.54 -20.22 -7.22
N GLU A 70 -16.67 -19.39 -8.24
CA GLU A 70 -16.66 -19.84 -9.64
C GLU A 70 -15.22 -20.08 -10.13
N GLU A 71 -14.82 -21.34 -10.32
CA GLU A 71 -13.54 -21.69 -10.95
C GLU A 71 -13.55 -21.28 -12.43
N GLY A 72 -13.06 -20.06 -12.73
CA GLY A 72 -12.84 -19.61 -14.12
C GLY A 72 -13.60 -18.36 -14.57
N GLY A 73 -13.82 -17.38 -13.69
CA GLY A 73 -14.47 -16.11 -14.06
C GLY A 73 -13.71 -15.26 -15.11
N ALA A 74 -14.31 -14.15 -15.55
CA ALA A 74 -13.83 -13.27 -16.63
C ALA A 74 -12.33 -12.86 -16.54
N GLN A 75 -11.76 -12.80 -15.33
CA GLN A 75 -10.33 -12.53 -15.13
C GLN A 75 -9.41 -13.67 -15.60
N ALA A 76 -9.88 -14.92 -15.55
CA ALA A 76 -9.19 -16.05 -16.17
C ALA A 76 -9.19 -15.90 -17.70
N ALA A 77 -10.31 -15.51 -18.30
CA ALA A 77 -10.41 -15.24 -19.73
C ALA A 77 -9.48 -14.10 -20.20
N HIS A 78 -9.40 -12.99 -19.44
CA HIS A 78 -8.47 -11.89 -19.74
C HIS A 78 -6.99 -12.32 -19.64
N ARG A 79 -6.63 -13.15 -18.65
CA ARG A 79 -5.26 -13.69 -18.53
C ARG A 79 -4.91 -14.62 -19.69
N THR A 80 -5.85 -15.42 -20.16
CA THR A 80 -5.65 -16.28 -21.34
C THR A 80 -5.49 -15.44 -22.61
N ALA A 81 -6.34 -14.44 -22.83
CA ALA A 81 -6.25 -13.57 -24.01
C ALA A 81 -4.93 -12.75 -24.04
N ALA A 82 -4.49 -12.21 -22.90
CA ALA A 82 -3.21 -11.51 -22.82
C ALA A 82 -2.02 -12.44 -23.10
N LYS A 83 -2.05 -13.66 -22.55
CA LYS A 83 -1.03 -14.69 -22.78
C LYS A 83 -0.98 -15.14 -24.24
N GLU A 84 -2.13 -15.27 -24.89
CA GLU A 84 -2.21 -15.59 -26.32
C GLU A 84 -1.63 -14.46 -27.19
N LEU A 85 -1.90 -13.20 -26.83
CA LEU A 85 -1.33 -12.03 -27.50
C LEU A 85 0.20 -11.98 -27.35
N ASP A 86 0.72 -12.21 -26.14
CA ASP A 86 2.16 -12.28 -25.86
C ASP A 86 2.85 -13.41 -26.64
N LEU A 87 2.21 -14.58 -26.72
CA LEU A 87 2.70 -15.72 -27.50
C LEU A 87 2.68 -15.42 -29.01
N ALA A 88 1.66 -14.72 -29.51
CA ALA A 88 1.58 -14.31 -30.91
C ALA A 88 2.68 -13.30 -31.26
N MET A 89 2.94 -12.32 -30.37
CA MET A 89 4.03 -11.35 -30.54
C MET A 89 5.40 -12.02 -30.50
N ALA A 90 5.62 -12.96 -29.58
CA ALA A 90 6.86 -13.71 -29.50
C ALA A 90 7.11 -14.58 -30.75
N LYS A 91 6.07 -15.23 -31.29
CA LYS A 91 6.15 -16.02 -32.54
C LYS A 91 6.35 -15.16 -33.78
N ALA A 92 5.82 -13.94 -33.79
CA ALA A 92 6.02 -12.97 -34.87
C ALA A 92 7.46 -12.39 -34.90
N GLY A 93 8.37 -12.89 -34.07
CA GLY A 93 9.77 -12.45 -34.04
C GLY A 93 9.96 -11.07 -33.40
N ALA A 94 8.89 -10.50 -32.81
CA ALA A 94 9.02 -9.40 -31.86
C ALA A 94 9.54 -10.02 -30.55
N SER A 95 10.82 -10.41 -30.56
CA SER A 95 11.53 -10.66 -29.32
C SER A 95 11.41 -9.41 -28.46
N ALA A 96 11.33 -9.62 -27.14
CA ALA A 96 11.45 -8.58 -26.14
C ALA A 96 12.80 -7.86 -26.35
N GLN A 97 12.84 -6.91 -27.28
CA GLN A 97 13.89 -5.92 -27.34
C GLN A 97 13.68 -5.12 -26.05
N PRO A 98 14.62 -5.16 -25.08
CA PRO A 98 14.57 -4.19 -23.99
C PRO A 98 14.48 -2.83 -24.67
N PRO A 99 13.57 -1.93 -24.22
CA PRO A 99 13.27 -0.71 -24.96
C PRO A 99 14.60 -0.05 -25.35
N PRO A 100 14.79 0.35 -26.62
CA PRO A 100 16.03 0.99 -27.03
C PRO A 100 16.27 2.12 -26.04
N ARG A 101 17.44 2.11 -25.37
CA ARG A 101 17.77 3.06 -24.29
C ARG A 101 17.31 4.43 -24.75
N ALA A 102 16.21 4.90 -24.17
CA ALA A 102 15.54 6.08 -24.68
C ALA A 102 16.55 7.22 -24.65
N ASP A 103 16.74 7.89 -25.78
CA ASP A 103 17.54 9.11 -25.86
C ASP A 103 17.06 10.04 -24.73
N ALA A 104 18.01 10.48 -23.89
CA ALA A 104 17.78 11.22 -22.64
C ALA A 104 16.92 12.48 -22.82
N ARG A 105 16.65 12.90 -24.05
CA ARG A 105 15.84 14.05 -24.45
C ARG A 105 14.33 13.88 -24.21
N VAL A 106 13.77 12.67 -24.19
CA VAL A 106 12.31 12.46 -23.97
C VAL A 106 11.92 12.55 -22.49
N GLN A 107 12.77 12.08 -21.57
CA GLN A 107 12.52 12.15 -20.12
C GLN A 107 12.46 13.58 -19.59
N VAL A 108 13.18 14.51 -20.24
CA VAL A 108 13.22 15.92 -19.84
C VAL A 108 11.85 16.60 -19.97
N ARG A 109 11.01 16.22 -20.95
CA ARG A 109 9.67 16.82 -21.12
C ARG A 109 8.66 16.37 -20.04
N HIS A 110 8.68 15.10 -19.65
CA HIS A 110 7.78 14.59 -18.61
C HIS A 110 8.17 15.13 -17.22
N ALA A 111 9.47 15.15 -16.91
CA ALA A 111 9.99 15.73 -15.67
C ALA A 111 9.74 17.26 -15.59
N GLN A 112 9.85 17.99 -16.71
CA GLN A 112 9.51 19.41 -16.76
C GLN A 112 8.00 19.65 -16.56
N ARG A 113 7.14 18.80 -17.12
CA ARG A 113 5.68 18.91 -16.97
C ARG A 113 5.23 18.61 -15.53
N CYS A 114 5.82 17.60 -14.89
CA CYS A 114 5.62 17.32 -13.46
C CYS A 114 6.16 18.44 -12.56
N ARG A 115 7.35 18.99 -12.85
CA ARG A 115 7.90 20.13 -12.08
C ARG A 115 7.04 21.39 -12.22
N ARG A 116 6.48 21.66 -13.42
CA ARG A 116 5.58 22.80 -13.67
C ARG A 116 4.26 22.65 -12.92
N TRP A 117 3.66 21.46 -12.94
CA TRP A 117 2.44 21.14 -12.18
C TRP A 117 2.67 21.21 -10.66
N TYR A 118 3.81 20.72 -10.17
CA TYR A 118 4.15 20.81 -8.74
C TYR A 118 4.43 22.25 -8.31
N ALA A 119 5.11 23.05 -9.15
CA ALA A 119 5.37 24.46 -8.89
C ALA A 119 4.10 25.32 -8.89
N GLU A 120 3.15 25.05 -9.79
CA GLU A 120 1.82 25.68 -9.81
C GLU A 120 1.02 25.31 -8.54
N ARG A 121 0.99 24.02 -8.18
CA ARG A 121 0.26 23.53 -7.00
C ARG A 121 0.89 23.96 -5.66
N CYS A 122 2.20 24.20 -5.62
CA CYS A 122 2.87 24.83 -4.48
C CYS A 122 2.60 26.33 -4.41
N ARG A 123 2.56 27.04 -5.54
CA ARG A 123 2.21 28.47 -5.60
C ARG A 123 0.78 28.71 -5.12
N ASP A 124 -0.17 27.85 -5.52
CA ASP A 124 -1.56 27.93 -5.07
C ASP A 124 -1.70 27.68 -3.56
N ARG A 125 -0.96 26.71 -3.02
CA ARG A 125 -0.94 26.45 -1.57
C ARG A 125 -0.30 27.61 -0.77
N HIS A 126 0.77 28.20 -1.28
CA HIS A 126 1.39 29.38 -0.65
C HIS A 126 0.50 30.63 -0.76
N ALA A 127 -0.20 30.82 -1.88
CA ALA A 127 -1.15 31.91 -2.09
C ALA A 127 -2.40 31.78 -1.20
N GLN A 128 -2.89 30.55 -0.96
CA GLN A 128 -3.96 30.27 0.00
C GLN A 128 -3.52 30.53 1.45
N ARG A 129 -2.25 30.27 1.78
CA ARG A 129 -1.66 30.52 3.11
C ARG A 129 -1.39 32.00 3.39
N CYS A 130 -1.13 32.80 2.36
CA CYS A 130 -0.82 34.23 2.47
C CYS A 130 -2.04 35.16 2.21
N ARG A 131 -3.27 34.65 2.09
CA ARG A 131 -4.45 35.52 1.94
C ARG A 131 -4.57 36.44 3.17
N PRO A 132 -4.62 37.77 3.01
CA PRO A 132 -4.82 38.68 4.13
C PRO A 132 -6.18 38.37 4.78
N ARG A 133 -6.18 38.19 6.09
CA ARG A 133 -7.39 37.97 6.89
C ARG A 133 -8.23 39.24 6.81
N ASP A 134 -9.33 39.19 6.06
CA ASP A 134 -10.26 40.32 5.93
C ASP A 134 -10.71 40.78 7.33
N ARG A 135 -10.33 42.01 7.69
CA ARG A 135 -10.64 42.64 8.99
C ARG A 135 -12.06 43.22 9.06
N ARG A 136 -12.95 42.91 8.11
CA ARG A 136 -14.35 43.39 8.10
C ARG A 136 -15.38 42.29 8.38
N ARG A 137 -15.23 41.53 9.47
CA ARG A 137 -16.36 40.77 10.02
C ARG A 137 -17.03 41.59 11.13
N PRO A 138 -18.32 41.96 11.01
CA PRO A 138 -19.03 42.60 12.11
C PRO A 138 -19.08 41.64 13.30
N ARG A 139 -18.67 42.11 14.49
CA ARG A 139 -18.83 41.38 15.75
C ARG A 139 -20.33 41.24 16.03
N ALA A 140 -20.85 40.01 16.01
CA ALA A 140 -22.14 39.71 16.60
C ALA A 140 -22.03 39.96 18.11
N ALA A 141 -22.84 40.89 18.62
CA ALA A 141 -23.02 41.15 20.04
C ALA A 141 -23.79 39.97 20.66
N TYR A 142 -23.24 39.39 21.72
CA TYR A 142 -24.00 38.53 22.64
C TYR A 142 -24.66 39.45 23.67
N HIS A 143 -25.99 39.38 23.72
CA HIS A 143 -26.81 39.76 24.88
C HIS A 143 -27.16 38.50 25.66
#